data_AF-A0A7S2C6L0-F1
#
_entry.id   AF-A0A7S2C6L0-F1
#
_cell.length_a   1.000
_cell.length_b   1.000
_cell.length_c   1.000
_cell.angle_alpha   90.00
_cell.angle_beta   90.00
_cell.angle_gamma   90.00
#
_symmetry.space_group_name_H-M   'P 1'
#
loop_
_entity.id
_entity.type
_entity.pdbx_description
1 polymer ?
#
loop_
_entity_poly.entity_id
_entity_poly.type
_entity_poly.pdbx_seq_one_letter_code
_entity_poly.pdbx_strand_id
1 'polypeptide(L)'
;GKSTPATVCTSNFRNLYWNAKQMVVHHTVTGCNLNPGDLMGSGTISGTEQDSFGSCVELSWGGKNPFALNFTAEEGAADAEAEVVERRFLVDGDNVIMS
;
A
#
# COMPACT_ATOMS: atom_id res chain seq x y z
N GLY A 1 -2.98 -20.61 -7.65
CA GLY A 1 -4.36 -20.66 -8.16
C GLY A 1 -4.69 -19.26 -8.63
N LYS A 2 -5.40 -19.11 -9.75
CA LYS A 2 -5.81 -17.79 -10.23
C LYS A 2 -7.00 -17.32 -9.39
N SER A 3 -6.73 -16.48 -8.39
CA SER A 3 -7.74 -15.79 -7.59
C SER A 3 -7.59 -14.29 -7.81
N THR A 4 -8.71 -13.57 -7.82
CA THR A 4 -8.68 -12.10 -7.88
C THR A 4 -7.89 -11.57 -6.67
N PRO A 5 -6.94 -10.63 -6.84
CA PRO A 5 -6.19 -10.07 -5.73
C PRO A 5 -7.12 -9.44 -4.68
N ALA A 6 -6.86 -9.70 -3.40
CA ALA A 6 -7.57 -9.05 -2.31
C ALA A 6 -7.07 -7.60 -2.14
N THR A 7 -7.99 -6.63 -2.23
CA THR A 7 -7.66 -5.23 -1.93
C THR A 7 -7.48 -5.04 -0.43
N VAL A 8 -6.29 -4.59 -0.01
CA VAL A 8 -5.95 -4.36 1.40
C VAL A 8 -5.87 -2.89 1.79
N CYS A 9 -5.67 -2.00 0.81
CA CYS A 9 -5.53 -0.58 1.02
C CYS A 9 -6.09 0.19 -0.17
N THR A 10 -6.97 1.14 0.09
CA THR A 10 -7.40 2.16 -0.87
C THR A 10 -7.08 3.52 -0.28
N SER A 11 -6.04 4.17 -0.80
CA SER A 11 -5.60 5.49 -0.33
C SER A 11 -5.58 6.51 -1.46
N ASN A 12 -5.13 7.73 -1.17
CA ASN A 12 -5.06 8.79 -2.17
C ASN A 12 -3.84 9.69 -1.93
N PHE A 13 -3.10 10.00 -3.00
CA PHE A 13 -1.93 10.88 -2.96
C PHE A 13 -2.25 12.28 -2.37
N ARG A 14 -3.50 12.73 -2.44
CA ARG A 14 -3.97 13.98 -1.82
C ARG A 14 -3.80 14.01 -0.29
N ASN A 15 -3.64 12.85 0.35
CA ASN A 15 -3.49 12.73 1.80
C ASN A 15 -2.09 13.16 2.27
N LEU A 16 -1.12 13.33 1.36
CA LEU A 16 0.22 13.81 1.71
C LEU A 16 0.17 15.23 2.25
N TYR A 17 0.80 15.43 3.40
CA TYR A 17 0.90 16.73 4.04
C TYR A 17 1.82 17.69 3.25
N TRP A 18 2.90 17.15 2.65
CA TRP A 18 3.83 17.90 1.83
C TRP A 18 3.60 17.60 0.35
N ASN A 19 3.53 18.64 -0.48
CA ASN A 19 3.46 18.46 -1.92
C ASN A 19 4.86 18.26 -2.55
N ALA A 20 4.90 17.72 -3.77
CA ALA A 20 6.14 17.44 -4.49
C ALA A 20 7.04 18.69 -4.64
N LYS A 21 6.48 19.88 -4.82
CA LYS A 21 7.27 21.12 -4.95
C LYS A 21 7.98 21.47 -3.65
N GLN A 22 7.30 21.32 -2.51
CA GLN A 22 7.90 21.54 -1.20
C GLN A 22 9.02 20.53 -0.92
N MET A 23 8.84 19.27 -1.30
CA MET A 23 9.88 18.24 -1.18
C MET A 23 11.13 18.60 -2.00
N VAL A 24 10.97 19.01 -3.27
CA VAL A 24 12.10 19.47 -4.11
C VAL A 24 12.81 20.65 -3.46
N VAL A 25 12.08 21.70 -3.10
CA VAL A 25 12.66 22.93 -2.53
C VAL A 25 13.43 22.63 -1.26
N HIS A 26 12.86 21.80 -0.37
CA HIS A 26 13.51 21.42 0.87
C HIS A 26 14.77 20.58 0.61
N HIS A 27 14.73 19.62 -0.31
CA HIS A 27 15.89 18.79 -0.66
C HIS A 27 17.07 19.64 -1.18
N THR A 28 16.79 20.70 -1.94
CA THR A 28 17.84 21.52 -2.57
C THR A 28 18.29 22.73 -1.74
N VAL A 29 17.66 23.02 -0.59
CA VAL A 29 17.86 24.29 0.13
C VAL A 29 19.31 24.51 0.60
N THR A 30 20.06 23.44 0.87
CA THR A 30 21.46 23.49 1.32
C THR A 30 22.48 23.32 0.19
N GLY A 31 22.02 23.31 -1.07
CA GLY A 31 22.87 23.15 -2.25
C GLY A 31 23.02 21.72 -2.76
N CYS A 32 22.23 20.76 -2.27
CA CYS A 32 22.17 19.42 -2.86
C CYS A 32 21.64 19.51 -4.30
N ASN A 33 22.39 18.95 -5.26
CA ASN A 33 22.03 18.95 -6.67
C ASN A 33 21.09 17.77 -7.00
N LEU A 34 20.02 18.07 -7.76
CA LEU A 34 19.21 17.06 -8.43
C LEU A 34 19.65 16.92 -9.88
N ASN A 35 19.57 15.70 -10.41
CA ASN A 35 19.92 15.35 -11.78
C ASN A 35 18.69 14.80 -12.53
N PRO A 36 18.65 14.94 -13.85
CA PRO A 36 17.65 14.26 -14.66
C PRO A 36 17.69 12.75 -14.43
N GLY A 37 16.53 12.16 -14.12
CA GLY A 37 16.41 10.74 -13.80
C GLY A 37 16.41 10.43 -12.30
N ASP A 38 16.68 11.41 -11.42
CA ASP A 38 16.54 11.21 -9.97
C ASP A 38 15.08 10.88 -9.61
N LEU A 39 14.92 9.88 -8.73
CA LEU A 39 13.63 9.44 -8.23
C LEU A 39 13.48 9.85 -6.76
N MET A 40 12.38 10.53 -6.43
CA MET A 40 12.03 10.90 -5.06
C MET A 40 10.74 10.21 -4.65
N GLY A 41 10.81 9.43 -3.56
CA GLY A 41 9.63 8.80 -2.97
C GLY A 41 8.82 9.81 -2.15
N SER A 42 7.49 9.72 -2.21
CA SER A 42 6.58 10.52 -1.38
C SER A 42 6.64 10.20 0.11
N GLY A 43 7.18 9.02 0.44
CA GLY A 43 6.88 8.31 1.68
C GLY A 43 5.60 7.47 1.56
N THR A 44 5.31 6.69 2.59
CA THR A 44 4.09 5.86 2.67
C THR A 44 2.84 6.75 2.63
N ILE A 45 1.86 6.39 1.79
CA ILE A 45 0.63 7.15 1.62
C ILE A 45 -0.47 6.52 2.46
N SER A 46 -0.78 7.15 3.59
CA SER A 46 -1.85 6.72 4.49
C SER A 46 -2.93 7.79 4.61
N GLY A 47 -4.19 7.38 4.55
CA GLY A 47 -5.32 8.23 4.93
C GLY A 47 -5.63 8.13 6.43
N THR A 48 -6.77 8.66 6.84
CA THR A 48 -7.22 8.65 8.24
C THR A 48 -7.93 7.35 8.62
N GLU A 49 -8.52 6.66 7.65
CA GLU A 49 -9.26 5.42 7.85
C GLU A 49 -8.36 4.20 7.72
N GLN A 50 -8.66 3.15 8.48
CA GLN A 50 -7.80 1.96 8.58
C GLN A 50 -7.60 1.24 7.24
N ASP A 51 -8.62 1.22 6.38
CA ASP A 51 -8.57 0.65 5.02
C ASP A 51 -7.76 1.51 4.03
N SER A 52 -7.22 2.64 4.49
CA SER A 52 -6.39 3.56 3.70
C SER A 52 -4.94 3.65 4.20
N PHE A 53 -4.53 2.80 5.14
CA PHE A 53 -3.16 2.73 5.66
C PHE A 53 -2.21 2.05 4.67
N GLY A 54 -1.08 2.71 4.36
CA GLY A 54 -0.21 2.35 3.25
C GLY A 54 0.82 1.24 3.52
N SER A 55 0.79 0.59 4.68
CA SER A 55 1.74 -0.47 5.01
C SER A 55 1.17 -1.58 5.89
N CYS A 56 1.77 -2.77 5.82
CA CYS A 56 1.46 -3.87 6.73
C CYS A 56 1.69 -3.50 8.20
N VAL A 57 2.71 -2.67 8.49
CA VAL A 57 3.01 -2.21 9.85
C VAL A 57 1.83 -1.42 10.41
N GLU A 58 1.25 -0.53 9.62
CA GLU A 58 0.09 0.28 10.04
C GLU A 58 -1.17 -0.58 10.12
N LEU A 59 -1.47 -1.37 9.07
CA LEU A 59 -2.65 -2.25 9.01
C LEU A 59 -2.70 -3.24 10.17
N SER A 60 -1.54 -3.78 10.56
CA SER A 60 -1.42 -4.77 11.64
C SER A 60 -1.13 -4.17 13.02
N TRP A 61 -1.00 -2.85 13.11
CA TRP A 61 -0.59 -2.14 14.32
C TRP A 61 0.72 -2.68 14.93
N GLY A 62 1.76 -2.77 14.10
CA GLY A 62 3.04 -3.36 14.47
C GLY A 62 2.97 -4.86 14.74
N GLY A 63 2.11 -5.59 14.02
CA GLY A 63 1.89 -7.02 14.18
C GLY A 63 0.99 -7.42 15.35
N LYS A 64 0.46 -6.46 16.12
CA LYS A 64 -0.44 -6.74 17.26
C LYS A 64 -1.78 -7.33 16.80
N ASN A 65 -2.31 -6.81 15.69
CA ASN A 65 -3.61 -7.20 15.15
C ASN A 65 -3.42 -7.79 13.74
N PRO A 66 -4.01 -8.94 13.40
CA PRO A 66 -4.07 -9.37 12.01
C PRO A 66 -5.07 -8.51 11.21
N PHE A 67 -4.89 -8.46 9.89
CA PHE A 67 -5.85 -7.95 8.92
C PHE A 67 -6.24 -9.05 7.94
N ALA A 68 -7.46 -8.98 7.41
CA ALA A 68 -8.03 -9.98 6.52
C ALA A 68 -7.70 -9.67 5.05
N LEU A 69 -7.25 -10.69 4.32
CA LEU A 69 -7.22 -10.75 2.87
C LEU A 69 -8.49 -11.47 2.42
N ASN A 70 -9.46 -10.71 1.91
CA ASN A 70 -10.71 -11.27 1.39
C ASN A 70 -10.55 -11.56 -0.11
N PHE A 71 -10.13 -12.77 -0.45
CA PHE A 71 -10.03 -13.18 -1.84
C PHE A 71 -11.41 -13.50 -2.39
N THR A 72 -11.73 -12.92 -3.55
CA THR A 72 -12.93 -13.30 -4.31
C THR A 72 -12.57 -14.32 -5.36
N ALA A 73 -13.52 -15.20 -5.64
CA ALA A 73 -13.48 -16.07 -6.79
C ALA A 73 -13.35 -15.25 -8.10
N GLU A 74 -12.71 -15.83 -9.12
CA GLU A 74 -12.80 -15.26 -10.47
C GLU A 74 -14.26 -15.27 -10.96
N GLU A 75 -14.64 -14.25 -11.72
CA GLU A 75 -15.92 -14.19 -12.43
C GLU A 75 -16.10 -15.45 -13.29
N GLY A 76 -17.15 -16.24 -13.00
CA GLY A 76 -17.48 -17.48 -13.74
C GLY A 76 -17.19 -18.79 -13.00
N ALA A 77 -16.59 -18.76 -11.81
CA ALA A 77 -16.45 -19.94 -10.97
C ALA A 77 -17.73 -20.17 -10.16
N ALA A 78 -18.62 -21.04 -10.67
CA ALA A 78 -19.95 -21.27 -10.13
C ALA A 78 -20.02 -21.78 -8.67
N ASP A 79 -18.90 -22.31 -8.14
CA ASP A 79 -18.82 -22.95 -6.82
C ASP A 79 -17.60 -22.47 -6.00
N ALA A 80 -17.02 -21.31 -6.31
CA ALA A 80 -15.83 -20.84 -5.63
C ALA A 80 -16.19 -20.05 -4.35
N GLU A 81 -15.91 -20.67 -3.21
CA GLU A 81 -16.03 -20.08 -1.89
C GLU A 81 -15.02 -18.93 -1.71
N ALA A 82 -15.46 -17.87 -1.03
CA ALA A 82 -14.58 -16.77 -0.64
C ALA A 82 -13.53 -17.29 0.34
N GLU A 83 -12.24 -17.10 0.02
CA GLU A 83 -11.14 -17.46 0.91
C GLU A 83 -10.73 -16.22 1.72
N VAL A 84 -10.83 -16.33 3.05
CA VAL A 84 -10.34 -15.30 3.97
C VAL A 84 -9.04 -15.78 4.60
N VAL A 85 -7.98 -15.00 4.38
CA VAL A 85 -6.65 -15.29 4.91
C VAL A 85 -6.20 -14.15 5.81
N GLU A 86 -5.77 -14.45 7.02
CA GLU A 86 -5.20 -13.41 7.91
C GLU A 86 -3.71 -13.18 7.66
N ARG A 87 -3.30 -11.91 7.73
CA ARG A 87 -1.90 -11.49 7.68
C ARG A 87 -1.59 -10.45 8.74
N ARG A 88 -0.31 -10.38 9.10
CA ARG A 88 0.27 -9.27 9.87
C ARG A 88 1.35 -8.58 9.04
N PHE A 89 2.13 -9.39 8.34
CA PHE A 89 3.15 -9.02 7.38
C PHE A 89 3.06 -9.95 6.17
N LEU A 90 3.83 -9.63 5.14
CA LEU A 90 4.01 -10.52 3.99
C LEU A 90 4.65 -11.84 4.45
N VAL A 91 4.22 -12.91 3.82
CA VAL A 91 4.87 -14.23 3.91
C VAL A 91 5.43 -14.62 2.54
N ASP A 92 6.34 -15.59 2.54
CA ASP A 92 6.90 -16.11 1.29
C ASP A 92 5.79 -16.59 0.35
N GLY A 93 5.85 -16.15 -0.90
CA GLY A 93 4.85 -16.46 -1.94
C GLY A 93 3.73 -15.42 -2.08
N ASP A 94 3.63 -14.43 -1.20
CA ASP A 94 2.70 -13.30 -1.38
C ASP A 94 3.14 -12.44 -2.59
N ASN A 95 2.16 -12.02 -3.40
CA ASN A 95 2.36 -11.07 -4.50
C ASN A 95 1.64 -9.76 -4.16
N VAL A 96 2.38 -8.64 -4.18
CA VAL A 96 1.83 -7.31 -3.89
C VAL A 96 1.69 -6.53 -5.19
N ILE A 97 0.50 -5.94 -5.39
CA ILE A 97 0.17 -5.15 -6.58
C ILE A 97 -0.23 -3.75 -6.10
N MET A 98 0.35 -2.71 -6.70
CA MET A 98 -0.05 -1.31 -6.52
C MET A 98 -0.67 -0.81 -7.82
N SER A 99 -1.89 -0.28 -7.76
CA SER A 99 -2.67 0.17 -8.93
C SER A 99 -3.44 1.46 -8.64
#